data_AF-A0AA36GSD8-F1
#
_entry.id   AF-A0AA36GSD8-F1
#
_cell.length_a   1.000
_cell.length_b   1.000
_cell.length_c   1.000
_cell.angle_alpha   90.00
_cell.angle_beta   90.00
_cell.angle_gamma   90.00
#
_symmetry.space_group_name_H-M   'P 1'
#
loop_
_entity.id
_entity.type
_entity.pdbx_description
1 polymer ?
#
loop_
_entity_poly.entity_id
_entity_poly.type
_entity_poly.pdbx_seq_one_letter_code
_entity_poly.pdbx_strand_id
1 'polypeptide(L)'
;MNVLASDIQMNASAKAIAFDDRPQIEVGACEANVGNFDLEIGGGVLPWLVNLFRADVSRAVQKTIHEKACEAAQSILLTNFNNFLLSLPLHLPVGQDFYVDYAVEKNPNFTSKYVEAEAAAEILYEDHSCHPEKIEGWT
;
A
#
# COMPACT_ATOMS: atom_id res chain seq x y z
N MET A 1 32.70 -7.25 -9.97
CA MET A 1 32.25 -6.24 -9.00
C MET A 1 31.18 -6.91 -8.18
N ASN A 2 31.42 -7.11 -6.89
CA ASN A 2 30.45 -7.67 -5.95
C ASN A 2 29.91 -6.53 -5.10
N VAL A 3 28.60 -6.53 -4.88
CA VAL A 3 27.91 -5.54 -4.07
C VAL A 3 27.12 -6.29 -3.00
N LEU A 4 27.32 -5.93 -1.74
CA LEU A 4 26.62 -6.52 -0.60
C LEU A 4 25.94 -5.42 0.19
N ALA A 5 24.62 -5.50 0.34
CA ALA A 5 23.87 -4.69 1.29
C ALA A 5 23.30 -5.62 2.36
N SER A 6 23.48 -5.28 3.63
CA SER A 6 22.93 -6.04 4.77
C SER A 6 22.25 -5.10 5.77
N ASP A 7 21.46 -5.69 6.68
CA ASP A 7 20.72 -4.98 7.71
C ASP A 7 19.76 -3.92 7.16
N ILE A 8 19.02 -4.32 6.12
CA ILE A 8 17.99 -3.47 5.50
C ILE A 8 16.76 -3.46 6.42
N GLN A 9 16.41 -2.28 6.90
CA GLN A 9 15.24 -2.05 7.74
C GLN A 9 14.26 -1.15 7.00
N MET A 10 12.98 -1.54 7.02
CA MET A 10 11.92 -0.79 6.37
C MET A 10 10.78 -0.54 7.36
N ASN A 11 10.31 0.70 7.40
CA ASN A 11 9.14 1.12 8.11
C ASN A 11 8.19 1.81 7.13
N ALA A 12 6.95 1.33 7.06
CA ALA A 12 5.92 1.94 6.24
C ALA A 12 4.63 2.03 7.06
N SER A 13 3.90 3.12 6.88
CA SER A 13 2.62 3.35 7.52
C SER A 13 1.53 3.44 6.45
N ALA A 14 0.36 2.90 6.76
CA ALA A 14 -0.82 2.99 5.92
C ALA A 14 -2.07 2.97 6.80
N LYS A 15 -3.16 3.53 6.30
CA LYS A 15 -4.48 3.51 6.94
C LYS A 15 -5.55 3.19 5.91
N ALA A 16 -6.65 2.60 6.36
CA ALA A 16 -7.84 2.42 5.54
C ALA A 16 -8.73 3.66 5.62
N ILE A 17 -9.34 4.02 4.49
CA ILE A 17 -10.31 5.10 4.33
C ILE A 17 -11.52 4.57 3.57
N ALA A 18 -12.67 5.23 3.68
CA ALA A 18 -13.83 5.00 2.84
C ALA A 18 -13.73 5.83 1.56
N PHE A 19 -13.92 5.19 0.41
CA PHE A 19 -13.96 5.82 -0.90
C PHE A 19 -14.82 4.98 -1.84
N ASP A 20 -15.79 5.62 -2.49
CA ASP A 20 -16.73 4.97 -3.42
C ASP A 20 -17.41 3.74 -2.80
N ASP A 21 -17.93 3.94 -1.58
CA ASP A 21 -18.61 2.92 -0.76
C ASP A 21 -17.75 1.68 -0.42
N ARG A 22 -16.42 1.80 -0.53
CA ARG A 22 -15.45 0.71 -0.32
C ARG A 22 -14.33 1.15 0.61
N PRO A 23 -13.70 0.22 1.34
CA PRO A 23 -12.44 0.52 1.98
C PRO A 23 -11.35 0.70 0.91
N GLN A 24 -10.49 1.69 1.07
CA GLN A 24 -9.28 1.93 0.30
C GLN A 24 -8.11 2.15 1.25
N ILE A 25 -6.90 1.86 0.80
CA ILE A 25 -5.67 2.10 1.55
C ILE A 25 -5.06 3.43 1.10
N GLU A 26 -4.72 4.26 2.08
CA GLU A 26 -3.90 5.44 1.93
C GLU A 26 -2.54 5.17 2.59
N VAL A 27 -1.46 5.37 1.84
CA VAL A 27 -0.09 5.18 2.36
C VAL A 27 0.41 6.48 2.95
N GLY A 28 0.97 6.39 4.16
CA GLY A 28 1.59 7.49 4.87
C GLY A 28 3.10 7.54 4.65
N ALA A 29 3.84 7.78 5.74
CA ALA A 29 5.29 7.80 5.70
C ALA A 29 5.88 6.42 5.37
N CYS A 30 6.98 6.44 4.61
CA CYS A 30 7.81 5.29 4.33
C CYS A 30 9.28 5.66 4.54
N GLU A 31 10.02 4.76 5.18
CA GLU A 31 11.45 4.88 5.37
C GLU A 31 12.10 3.51 5.19
N ALA A 32 13.11 3.44 4.33
CA ALA A 32 13.97 2.28 4.19
C ALA A 32 15.44 2.67 4.38
N ASN A 33 16.12 1.98 5.26
CA ASN A 33 17.50 2.24 5.66
C ASN A 33 18.36 0.99 5.48
N VAL A 34 19.62 1.18 5.12
CA VAL A 34 20.60 0.11 4.92
C VAL A 34 21.69 0.26 5.96
N GLY A 35 21.79 -0.69 6.88
CA GLY A 35 22.78 -0.64 7.96
C GLY A 35 24.22 -0.77 7.45
N ASN A 36 24.46 -1.70 6.51
CA ASN A 36 25.80 -1.92 5.96
C ASN A 36 25.79 -2.08 4.44
N PHE A 37 26.77 -1.46 3.79
CA PHE A 37 26.97 -1.51 2.35
C PHE A 37 28.45 -1.73 2.03
N ASP A 38 28.75 -2.81 1.31
CA ASP A 38 30.08 -3.15 0.86
C ASP A 38 30.14 -3.30 -0.67
N LEU A 39 31.26 -2.82 -1.24
CA LEU A 39 31.52 -2.79 -2.67
C LEU A 39 32.92 -3.34 -2.92
N GLU A 40 33.00 -4.52 -3.52
CA GLU A 40 34.25 -5.12 -3.96
C GLU A 40 34.39 -4.99 -5.48
N ILE A 41 35.40 -4.25 -5.94
CA ILE A 41 35.71 -4.16 -7.37
C ILE A 41 36.88 -5.10 -7.68
N GLY A 42 36.60 -6.22 -8.34
CA GLY A 42 37.63 -7.14 -8.82
C GLY A 42 38.43 -6.55 -9.99
N GLY A 43 39.69 -6.98 -10.13
CA GLY A 43 40.65 -6.47 -11.12
C GLY A 43 41.65 -5.49 -10.49
N GLY A 44 42.78 -5.22 -11.14
CA GLY A 44 43.93 -4.43 -10.63
C GLY A 44 43.67 -2.93 -10.39
N VAL A 45 42.45 -2.56 -9.99
CA VAL A 45 42.10 -1.23 -9.51
C VAL A 45 42.87 -0.97 -8.22
N LEU A 46 43.51 0.20 -8.13
CA LEU A 46 44.25 0.58 -6.94
C LEU A 46 43.26 0.74 -5.76
N PRO A 47 43.43 0.00 -4.64
CA PRO A 47 42.49 0.02 -3.51
C PRO A 47 42.18 1.42 -2.96
N TRP A 48 43.11 2.37 -3.09
CA TRP A 48 42.92 3.75 -2.65
C TRP A 48 41.81 4.48 -3.43
N LEU A 49 41.61 4.17 -4.72
CA LEU A 49 40.62 4.84 -5.56
C LEU A 49 39.21 4.42 -5.17
N VAL A 50 39.03 3.14 -4.80
CA VAL A 50 37.74 2.62 -4.28
C VAL A 50 37.43 3.26 -2.93
N ASN A 51 38.43 3.41 -2.06
CA ASN A 51 38.26 4.08 -0.77
C ASN A 51 37.90 5.57 -0.90
N LEU A 52 38.40 6.27 -1.94
CA LEU A 52 38.15 7.69 -2.14
C LEU A 52 36.66 8.00 -2.39
N PHE A 53 35.99 7.16 -3.17
CA PHE A 53 34.58 7.35 -3.53
C PHE A 53 33.60 6.52 -2.70
N ARG A 54 34.09 5.67 -1.79
CA ARG A 54 33.25 4.73 -1.02
C ARG A 54 32.10 5.43 -0.30
N ALA A 55 32.37 6.59 0.30
CA ALA A 55 31.37 7.36 1.03
C ALA A 55 30.27 7.92 0.10
N ASP A 56 30.64 8.50 -1.03
CA ASP A 56 29.69 9.08 -1.99
C ASP A 56 28.87 8.00 -2.69
N VAL A 57 29.52 6.90 -3.10
CA VAL A 57 28.84 5.74 -3.69
C VAL A 57 27.90 5.10 -2.68
N SER A 58 28.33 4.90 -1.44
CA SER A 58 27.47 4.35 -0.38
C SER A 58 26.24 5.22 -0.17
N ARG A 59 26.40 6.55 -0.05
CA ARG A 59 25.28 7.47 0.12
C ARG A 59 24.31 7.43 -1.08
N ALA A 60 24.85 7.41 -2.29
CA ALA A 60 24.03 7.33 -3.51
C ALA A 60 23.23 6.02 -3.54
N VAL A 61 23.88 4.88 -3.27
CA VAL A 61 23.22 3.57 -3.27
C VAL A 61 22.18 3.47 -2.16
N GLN A 62 22.50 3.93 -0.94
CA GLN A 62 21.54 3.97 0.17
C GLN A 62 20.30 4.79 -0.18
N LYS A 63 20.49 5.97 -0.79
CA LYS A 63 19.38 6.81 -1.26
C LYS A 63 18.55 6.08 -2.32
N THR A 64 19.19 5.43 -3.29
CA THR A 64 18.46 4.66 -4.31
C THR A 64 17.70 3.47 -3.72
N ILE A 65 18.29 2.74 -2.76
CA ILE A 65 17.60 1.65 -2.06
C ILE A 65 16.38 2.18 -1.32
N HIS A 66 16.52 3.30 -0.60
CA HIS A 66 15.41 3.97 0.08
C HIS A 66 14.27 4.29 -0.88
N GLU A 67 14.57 5.02 -1.96
CA GLU A 67 13.60 5.44 -2.96
C GLU A 67 12.89 4.24 -3.59
N LYS A 68 13.65 3.22 -4.03
CA LYS A 68 13.08 2.06 -4.70
C LYS A 68 12.29 1.14 -3.79
N ALA A 69 12.72 0.97 -2.54
CA ALA A 69 11.96 0.19 -1.55
C ALA A 69 10.63 0.88 -1.22
N CYS A 70 10.64 2.20 -1.00
CA CYS A 70 9.42 2.94 -0.73
C CYS A 70 8.48 3.02 -1.93
N GLU A 71 9.01 3.24 -3.14
CA GLU A 71 8.23 3.18 -4.38
C GLU A 71 7.56 1.82 -4.58
N ALA A 72 8.30 0.72 -4.35
CA ALA A 72 7.76 -0.63 -4.47
C ALA A 72 6.65 -0.89 -3.44
N ALA A 73 6.85 -0.52 -2.18
CA ALA A 73 5.83 -0.71 -1.15
C ALA A 73 4.59 0.16 -1.40
N GLN A 74 4.78 1.42 -1.80
CA GLN A 74 3.68 2.29 -2.21
C GLN A 74 2.90 1.69 -3.39
N SER A 75 3.58 1.18 -4.41
CA SER A 75 2.92 0.54 -5.56
C SER A 75 2.12 -0.70 -5.16
N ILE A 76 2.66 -1.55 -4.29
CA ILE A 76 1.93 -2.74 -3.82
C ILE A 76 0.67 -2.33 -3.04
N LEU A 77 0.79 -1.37 -2.12
CA LEU A 77 -0.32 -0.94 -1.27
C LEU A 77 -1.35 -0.10 -2.03
N LEU A 78 -0.92 0.90 -2.78
CA LEU A 78 -1.81 1.85 -3.46
C LEU A 78 -2.33 1.34 -4.78
N THR A 79 -1.57 0.54 -5.52
CA THR A 79 -2.00 0.07 -6.84
C THR A 79 -2.63 -1.31 -6.71
N ASN A 80 -1.88 -2.30 -6.25
CA ASN A 80 -2.38 -3.68 -6.29
C ASN A 80 -3.53 -3.90 -5.30
N PHE A 81 -3.38 -3.42 -4.06
CA PHE A 81 -4.38 -3.67 -3.03
C PHE A 81 -5.64 -2.82 -3.22
N ASN A 82 -5.52 -1.53 -3.55
CA ASN A 82 -6.70 -0.70 -3.85
C ASN A 82 -7.45 -1.16 -5.09
N ASN A 83 -6.76 -1.58 -6.16
CA ASN A 83 -7.42 -2.17 -7.33
C ASN A 83 -8.22 -3.42 -6.94
N PHE A 84 -7.68 -4.26 -6.05
CA PHE A 84 -8.41 -5.40 -5.51
C PHE A 84 -9.64 -4.96 -4.70
N LEU A 85 -9.52 -4.00 -3.80
CA LEU A 85 -10.64 -3.50 -2.99
C LEU A 85 -11.74 -2.85 -3.84
N LEU A 86 -11.36 -2.13 -4.90
CA LEU A 86 -12.28 -1.58 -5.90
C LEU A 86 -12.98 -2.68 -6.71
N SER A 87 -12.31 -3.81 -6.94
CA SER A 87 -12.87 -4.93 -7.72
C SER A 87 -13.90 -5.78 -6.98
N LEU A 88 -14.00 -5.67 -5.65
CA LEU A 88 -15.02 -6.38 -4.89
C LEU A 88 -16.42 -5.96 -5.41
N PRO A 89 -17.46 -6.78 -5.45
CA PRO A 89 -18.78 -6.29 -5.84
C PRO A 89 -19.47 -5.66 -4.62
N LEU A 90 -20.19 -4.53 -4.77
CA LEU A 90 -21.02 -3.99 -3.68
C LEU A 90 -22.33 -4.77 -3.49
N HIS A 91 -22.72 -5.53 -4.51
CA HIS A 91 -23.92 -6.36 -4.56
C HIS A 91 -23.50 -7.83 -4.66
N LEU A 92 -23.74 -8.61 -3.61
CA LEU A 92 -23.30 -9.99 -3.49
C LEU A 92 -24.49 -10.95 -3.50
N PRO A 93 -24.54 -11.95 -4.42
CA PRO A 93 -25.55 -12.99 -4.34
C PRO A 93 -25.28 -13.92 -3.16
N VAL A 94 -26.29 -14.15 -2.32
CA VAL A 94 -26.21 -15.08 -1.17
C VAL A 94 -27.05 -16.35 -1.39
N GLY A 95 -27.80 -16.42 -2.50
CA GLY A 95 -28.49 -17.62 -2.99
C GLY A 95 -30.01 -17.53 -2.86
N GLN A 96 -30.75 -18.38 -3.60
CA GLN A 96 -32.23 -18.39 -3.64
C GLN A 96 -32.81 -17.00 -3.95
N ASP A 97 -32.20 -16.30 -4.91
CA ASP A 97 -32.56 -14.93 -5.31
C ASP A 97 -32.41 -13.88 -4.20
N PHE A 98 -31.67 -14.19 -3.13
CA PHE A 98 -31.25 -13.18 -2.14
C PHE A 98 -29.90 -12.58 -2.48
N TYR A 99 -29.78 -11.29 -2.18
CA TYR A 99 -28.59 -10.49 -2.36
C TYR A 99 -28.25 -9.71 -1.09
N VAL A 100 -27.00 -9.29 -0.97
CA VAL A 100 -26.53 -8.36 0.05
C VAL A 100 -25.87 -7.18 -0.66
N ASP A 101 -26.48 -6.01 -0.51
CA ASP A 101 -25.82 -4.73 -0.80
C ASP A 101 -25.04 -4.32 0.43
N TYR A 102 -23.79 -3.94 0.26
CA TYR A 102 -23.00 -3.39 1.35
C TYR A 102 -22.23 -2.15 0.92
N ALA A 103 -22.00 -1.25 1.87
CA ALA A 103 -21.28 0.00 1.63
C ALA A 103 -20.48 0.41 2.86
N VAL A 104 -19.26 0.88 2.66
CA VAL A 104 -18.44 1.52 3.69
C VAL A 104 -18.49 3.03 3.45
N GLU A 105 -19.40 3.72 4.15
CA GLU A 105 -19.63 5.16 3.94
C GLU A 105 -18.72 6.05 4.80
N LYS A 106 -18.11 5.50 5.85
CA LYS A 106 -17.29 6.26 6.82
C LYS A 106 -15.90 5.68 6.96
N ASN A 107 -14.93 6.58 7.14
CA ASN A 107 -13.57 6.19 7.46
C ASN A 107 -13.52 5.36 8.75
N PRO A 108 -12.76 4.26 8.78
CA PRO A 108 -12.51 3.51 10.00
C PRO A 108 -11.84 4.37 11.08
N ASN A 109 -12.17 4.10 12.34
CA ASN A 109 -11.53 4.70 13.50
C ASN A 109 -10.37 3.83 13.98
N PHE A 110 -9.17 4.42 14.06
CA PHE A 110 -7.94 3.74 14.45
C PHE A 110 -7.57 4.13 15.88
N THR A 111 -7.47 3.13 16.76
CA THR A 111 -6.98 3.31 18.12
C THR A 111 -5.70 2.49 18.33
N SER A 112 -5.02 2.68 19.46
CA SER A 112 -3.85 1.87 19.81
C SER A 112 -4.17 0.39 20.13
N LYS A 113 -5.45 0.02 20.21
CA LYS A 113 -5.89 -1.32 20.61
C LYS A 113 -6.73 -2.03 19.56
N TYR A 114 -7.47 -1.28 18.74
CA TYR A 114 -8.38 -1.84 17.75
C TYR A 114 -8.61 -0.85 16.61
N VAL A 115 -9.08 -1.40 15.49
CA VAL A 115 -9.62 -0.66 14.36
C VAL A 115 -11.12 -0.95 14.31
N GLU A 116 -11.93 0.09 14.23
CA GLU A 116 -13.38 0.01 14.15
C GLU A 116 -13.83 0.56 12.79
N ALA A 117 -14.68 -0.17 12.08
CA ALA A 117 -15.25 0.26 10.80
C ALA A 117 -16.76 0.07 10.84
N GLU A 118 -17.50 1.04 10.30
CA GLU A 118 -18.94 0.98 10.11
C GLU A 118 -19.23 0.68 8.63
N ALA A 119 -20.11 -0.28 8.38
CA ALA A 119 -20.58 -0.60 7.04
C ALA A 119 -22.11 -0.75 7.08
N ALA A 120 -22.78 -0.28 6.04
CA ALA A 120 -24.16 -0.62 5.75
C ALA A 120 -24.21 -2.00 5.11
N ALA A 121 -25.23 -2.79 5.45
CA ALA A 121 -25.53 -4.06 4.80
C ALA A 121 -27.04 -4.22 4.72
N GLU A 122 -27.57 -4.32 3.51
CA GLU A 122 -28.98 -4.49 3.21
C GLU A 122 -29.21 -5.85 2.55
N ILE A 123 -30.22 -6.59 3.01
CA ILE A 123 -30.59 -7.88 2.41
C ILE A 123 -31.74 -7.61 1.45
N LEU A 124 -31.57 -8.05 0.20
CA LEU A 124 -32.54 -7.86 -0.87
C LEU A 124 -33.03 -9.21 -1.35
N TYR A 125 -34.28 -9.25 -1.80
CA TYR A 125 -34.89 -10.42 -2.43
C TYR A 125 -35.27 -10.03 -3.86
N GLU A 126 -34.83 -10.85 -4.82
CA GLU A 126 -34.77 -10.53 -6.25
C GLU A 126 -33.88 -9.27 -6.51
N ASP A 127 -33.88 -8.72 -7.73
CA ASP A 127 -33.05 -7.55 -8.12
C ASP A 127 -33.69 -6.21 -7.68
N HIS A 128 -34.44 -6.23 -6.57
CA HIS A 128 -35.11 -5.05 -6.04
C HIS A 128 -34.14 -4.26 -5.16
N SER A 129 -33.59 -3.16 -5.68
CA SER A 129 -32.84 -2.22 -4.85
C SER A 129 -33.78 -1.44 -3.92
N CYS A 130 -33.52 -1.49 -2.61
CA CYS A 130 -34.19 -0.66 -1.61
C CYS A 130 -33.63 0.77 -1.57
N HIS A 131 -32.53 1.03 -2.27
CA HIS A 131 -32.01 2.38 -2.41
C HIS A 131 -32.92 3.15 -3.38
N PRO A 132 -33.60 4.22 -2.94
CA PRO A 132 -34.00 5.24 -3.89
C PRO A 132 -32.70 5.80 -4.43
N GLU A 133 -32.29 5.28 -5.58
CA GLU A 133 -31.53 5.97 -6.61
C GLU A 133 -30.76 7.17 -6.02
N LYS A 134 -29.53 6.94 -5.50
CA LYS A 134 -28.52 8.02 -5.50
C LYS A 134 -28.20 8.26 -6.98
N ILE A 135 -29.17 8.82 -7.69
CA ILE A 135 -29.10 9.38 -9.03
C ILE A 135 -27.97 10.39 -8.95
N GLU A 136 -26.97 10.18 -9.80
CA GLU A 136 -26.18 11.22 -10.45
C GLU A 136 -26.62 12.65 -10.09
N GLY A 137 -25.97 13.20 -9.06
CA GLY A 137 -26.33 14.51 -8.52
C GLY A 137 -25.13 15.18 -7.87
N TRP A 138 -23.95 15.07 -8.48
CA TRP A 138 -22.82 15.94 -8.17
C TRP A 138 -22.99 17.23 -8.99
N THR A 139 -23.49 18.29 -8.35
CA THR A 139 -23.06 19.66 -8.69
C THR A 139 -21.70 19.94 -8.09
#